data_AF-A0A7T0JM03-F1
#
_entry.id   AF-A0A7T0JM03-F1
#
_cell.length_a   1.000
_cell.length_b   1.000
_cell.length_c   1.000
_cell.angle_alpha   90.00
_cell.angle_beta   90.00
_cell.angle_gamma   90.00
#
_symmetry.space_group_name_H-M   'P 1'
#
loop_
_entity.id
_entity.type
_entity.pdbx_description
1 polymer ?
#
loop_
_entity_poly.entity_id
_entity_poly.type
_entity_poly.pdbx_seq_one_letter_code
_entity_poly.pdbx_strand_id
1 'polypeptide(L)'
;MKTLLLIALSLLMGFAEAKETVATKPAENTPASSSRVPYDAQQALESFSKTVHGGVMHIVAKSADNTQQIKLIQQYLRQTAAEYKKGDFSSTERFHGSDMPGLAQMKSAKADDIRYDYQALPNGGQIHFSTEYPHLLNALHNWFDAQIKEHGSAALPEHEQHHASPAE
;
A
#
# COMPACT_ATOMS: atom_id res chain seq x y z
N MET A 1 14.80 86.21 9.25
CA MET A 1 15.84 86.81 10.13
C MET A 1 16.03 85.90 11.33
N LYS A 2 17.27 85.83 11.84
CA LYS A 2 17.82 84.81 12.76
C LYS A 2 17.01 84.54 14.04
N THR A 3 16.99 83.28 14.45
CA THR A 3 17.11 82.79 15.85
C THR A 3 17.47 81.29 15.76
N LEU A 4 18.70 80.86 16.05
CA LEU A 4 19.37 80.63 17.35
C LEU A 4 19.27 79.17 17.83
N LEU A 5 20.41 78.50 17.63
CA LEU A 5 21.13 77.45 18.36
C LEU A 5 20.55 76.86 19.67
N LEU A 6 21.02 75.61 19.92
CA LEU A 6 21.14 74.84 21.18
C LEU A 6 19.94 73.90 21.43
N ILE A 7 20.08 72.63 21.81
CA ILE A 7 21.01 71.98 22.75
C ILE A 7 21.19 70.50 22.34
N ALA A 8 22.42 70.00 22.51
CA ALA A 8 22.77 68.58 22.45
C ALA A 8 22.30 67.83 23.70
N LEU A 9 21.82 66.59 23.56
CA LEU A 9 22.26 65.49 24.43
C LEU A 9 21.83 64.13 23.87
N SER A 10 22.82 63.28 23.69
CA SER A 10 22.71 61.88 23.27
C SER A 10 21.97 61.05 24.31
N LEU A 11 21.06 60.18 23.87
CA LEU A 11 20.79 58.92 24.56
C LEU A 11 20.67 57.80 23.52
N LEU A 12 21.69 56.96 23.46
CA LEU A 12 21.61 55.66 22.80
C LEU A 12 20.58 54.81 23.55
N MET A 13 19.50 54.45 22.85
CA MET A 13 18.79 53.20 23.11
C MET A 13 18.78 52.44 21.80
N GLY A 14 19.75 51.53 21.66
CA GLY A 14 19.70 50.52 20.61
C GLY A 14 18.52 49.60 20.89
N PHE A 15 17.43 49.76 20.16
CA PHE A 15 16.47 48.69 19.98
C PHE A 15 17.11 47.70 19.00
N ALA A 16 17.77 46.68 19.55
CA ALA A 16 18.02 45.47 18.78
C ALA A 16 16.66 44.80 18.59
N GLU A 17 16.02 45.08 17.47
CA GLU A 17 14.86 44.34 17.01
C GLU A 17 15.37 42.94 16.67
N ALA A 18 15.24 42.02 17.64
CA ALA A 18 15.45 40.60 17.40
C ALA A 18 14.37 40.15 16.42
N LYS A 19 14.69 40.27 15.14
CA LYS A 19 13.93 39.67 14.04
C LYS A 19 14.03 38.17 14.27
N GLU A 20 13.01 37.63 14.94
CA GLU A 20 12.81 36.21 15.13
C GLU A 20 12.67 35.61 13.73
N THR A 21 13.82 35.22 13.19
CA THR A 21 13.90 34.42 11.99
C THR A 21 13.37 33.09 12.44
N VAL A 22 12.08 32.85 12.16
CA VAL A 22 11.51 31.52 12.08
C VAL A 22 12.34 30.81 11.01
N ALA A 23 13.47 30.26 11.45
CA ALA A 23 14.18 29.24 10.74
C ALA A 23 13.18 28.09 10.66
N THR A 24 12.57 27.95 9.48
CA THR A 24 11.85 26.76 9.10
C THR A 24 12.80 25.58 9.32
N LYS A 25 12.60 24.92 10.45
CA LYS A 25 13.21 23.64 10.78
C LYS A 25 13.01 22.75 9.55
N PRO A 26 14.07 22.21 8.93
CA PRO A 26 13.89 21.23 7.87
C PRO A 26 12.99 20.13 8.41
N ALA A 27 12.01 19.73 7.59
CA ALA A 27 10.99 18.74 7.90
C ALA A 27 11.61 17.64 8.77
N GLU A 28 11.08 17.55 9.99
CA GLU A 28 11.34 16.50 10.93
C GLU A 28 11.32 15.18 10.18
N ASN A 29 12.47 14.48 10.20
CA ASN A 29 12.62 13.13 9.69
C ASN A 29 11.44 12.31 10.19
N THR A 30 10.42 12.16 9.36
CA THR A 30 9.33 11.22 9.63
C THR A 30 10.04 9.87 9.66
N PRO A 31 10.09 9.16 10.80
CA PRO A 31 10.64 7.82 10.77
C PRO A 31 9.87 7.09 9.69
N ALA A 32 10.62 6.51 8.72
CA ALA A 32 10.05 5.68 7.67
C ALA A 32 8.99 4.80 8.33
N SER A 33 7.73 4.97 7.90
CA SER A 33 6.63 4.10 8.30
C SER A 33 7.17 2.68 8.30
N SER A 34 7.16 2.04 9.46
CA SER A 34 7.60 0.66 9.65
C SER A 34 6.86 -0.19 8.63
N SER A 35 7.51 -0.44 7.48
CA SER A 35 6.86 -1.11 6.35
C SER A 35 6.39 -2.46 6.87
N ARG A 36 5.07 -2.65 6.92
CA ARG A 36 4.44 -3.89 7.41
C ARG A 36 4.75 -5.08 6.50
N VAL A 37 5.28 -4.81 5.32
CA VAL A 37 5.65 -5.77 4.28
C VAL A 37 7.17 -5.72 4.02
N PRO A 38 7.80 -6.81 3.56
CA PRO A 38 9.25 -6.91 3.43
C PRO A 38 9.82 -6.19 2.19
N TYR A 39 9.04 -5.33 1.53
CA TYR A 39 9.44 -4.48 0.41
C TYR A 39 9.05 -3.01 0.67
N ASP A 40 9.58 -2.07 -0.11
CA ASP A 40 9.20 -0.67 0.01
C ASP A 40 7.82 -0.45 -0.63
N ALA A 41 6.78 -0.29 0.18
CA ALA A 41 5.41 -0.08 -0.29
C ALA A 41 5.26 1.20 -1.14
N GLN A 42 6.09 2.23 -0.91
CA GLN A 42 6.04 3.46 -1.71
C GLN A 42 6.62 3.25 -3.12
N GLN A 43 7.45 2.23 -3.30
CA GLN A 43 8.05 1.83 -4.58
C GLN A 43 7.31 0.67 -5.26
N ALA A 44 6.13 0.30 -4.75
CA ALA A 44 5.27 -0.73 -5.31
C ALA A 44 3.92 -0.15 -5.79
N LEU A 45 3.27 -0.88 -6.70
CA LEU A 45 1.87 -0.73 -7.06
C LEU A 45 1.18 -2.04 -6.71
N GLU A 46 0.08 -1.95 -5.98
CA GLU A 46 -0.76 -3.08 -5.62
C GLU A 46 -2.14 -2.90 -6.27
N SER A 47 -2.64 -3.97 -6.88
CA SER A 47 -3.96 -4.00 -7.51
C SER A 47 -4.70 -5.27 -7.15
N PHE A 48 -6.01 -5.13 -6.97
CA PHE A 48 -6.94 -6.24 -6.78
C PHE A 48 -7.99 -6.18 -7.89
N SER A 49 -8.20 -7.30 -8.58
CA SER A 49 -9.24 -7.45 -9.60
C SER A 49 -10.11 -8.67 -9.29
N LYS A 50 -11.43 -8.52 -9.41
CA LYS A 50 -12.38 -9.61 -9.21
C LYS A 50 -12.60 -10.34 -10.54
N THR A 51 -12.65 -11.66 -10.53
CA THR A 51 -13.04 -12.49 -11.68
C THR A 51 -14.34 -13.23 -11.37
N VAL A 52 -14.95 -13.83 -12.39
CA VAL A 52 -16.17 -14.63 -12.23
C VAL A 52 -15.98 -15.87 -11.33
N HIS A 53 -14.75 -16.35 -11.18
CA HIS A 53 -14.40 -17.52 -10.35
C HIS A 53 -13.50 -17.17 -9.16
N GLY A 54 -13.24 -15.89 -8.89
CA GLY A 54 -12.38 -15.46 -7.78
C GLY A 54 -11.82 -14.07 -7.98
N GLY A 55 -10.48 -13.95 -8.06
CA GLY A 55 -9.81 -12.67 -8.23
C GLY A 55 -8.29 -12.78 -8.35
N VAL A 56 -7.63 -11.68 -8.69
CA VAL A 56 -6.17 -11.59 -8.76
C VAL A 56 -5.68 -10.47 -7.85
N MET A 57 -4.70 -10.78 -6.99
CA MET A 57 -3.87 -9.79 -6.31
C MET A 57 -2.55 -9.69 -7.06
N HIS A 58 -2.15 -8.48 -7.42
CA HIS A 58 -0.97 -8.22 -8.24
C HIS A 58 -0.17 -7.11 -7.58
N ILE A 59 1.13 -7.35 -7.35
CA ILE A 59 2.06 -6.38 -6.78
C ILE A 59 3.28 -6.26 -7.69
N VAL A 60 3.60 -5.04 -8.12
CA VAL A 60 4.74 -4.75 -9.00
C VAL A 60 5.58 -3.61 -8.47
N ALA A 61 6.87 -3.63 -8.77
CA ALA A 61 7.76 -2.50 -8.54
C ALA A 61 7.45 -1.37 -9.54
N LYS A 62 7.52 -0.12 -9.09
CA LYS A 62 7.39 1.07 -9.97
C LYS A 62 8.54 1.22 -10.95
N SER A 63 9.72 0.67 -10.62
CA SER A 63 10.90 0.65 -11.48
C SER A 63 11.27 -0.79 -11.83
N ALA A 64 11.32 -1.11 -13.13
CA ALA A 64 11.72 -2.42 -13.63
C ALA A 64 13.21 -2.74 -13.35
N ASP A 65 14.04 -1.71 -13.14
CA ASP A 65 15.47 -1.87 -12.86
C ASP A 65 15.75 -2.16 -11.37
N ASN A 66 14.76 -1.97 -10.50
CA ASN A 66 14.89 -2.26 -9.08
C ASN A 66 14.73 -3.77 -8.79
N THR A 67 15.75 -4.53 -9.21
CA THR A 67 15.77 -6.00 -9.08
C THR A 67 15.66 -6.49 -7.64
N GLN A 68 16.13 -5.70 -6.66
CA GLN A 68 15.99 -6.05 -5.25
C GLN A 68 14.53 -5.94 -4.78
N GLN A 69 13.84 -4.86 -5.12
CA GLN A 69 12.42 -4.68 -4.82
C GLN A 69 11.58 -5.79 -5.46
N ILE A 70 11.85 -6.12 -6.73
CA ILE A 70 11.14 -7.19 -7.45
C ILE A 70 11.30 -8.53 -6.73
N LYS A 71 12.52 -8.89 -6.30
CA LYS A 71 12.77 -10.13 -5.55
C LYS A 71 12.02 -10.16 -4.22
N LEU A 72 11.98 -9.05 -3.49
CA LEU A 72 11.25 -8.96 -2.21
C LEU A 72 9.74 -9.13 -2.41
N ILE A 73 9.17 -8.50 -3.43
CA ILE A 73 7.76 -8.67 -3.81
C ILE A 73 7.47 -10.14 -4.18
N GLN A 74 8.31 -10.74 -5.01
CA GLN A 74 8.15 -12.14 -5.43
C GLN A 74 8.23 -13.11 -4.25
N GLN A 75 9.18 -12.90 -3.34
CA GLN A 75 9.32 -13.71 -2.13
C GLN A 75 8.09 -13.56 -1.22
N TYR A 76 7.64 -12.32 -1.02
CA TYR A 76 6.46 -12.04 -0.22
C TYR A 76 5.22 -12.76 -0.77
N LEU A 77 4.89 -12.57 -2.04
CA LEU A 77 3.71 -13.17 -2.65
C LEU A 77 3.76 -14.70 -2.67
N ARG A 78 4.95 -15.29 -2.90
CA ARG A 78 5.13 -16.74 -2.82
C ARG A 78 4.86 -17.26 -1.41
N GLN A 79 5.35 -16.56 -0.39
CA GLN A 79 5.12 -16.92 1.01
C GLN A 79 3.64 -16.78 1.36
N THR A 80 3.00 -15.66 1.00
CA THR A 80 1.56 -15.43 1.21
C THR A 80 0.70 -16.52 0.58
N ALA A 81 0.99 -16.90 -0.68
CA ALA A 81 0.27 -18.00 -1.34
C ALA A 81 0.44 -19.33 -0.59
N ALA A 82 1.65 -19.62 -0.10
CA ALA A 82 1.93 -20.84 0.66
C ALA A 82 1.26 -20.86 2.04
N GLU A 83 1.10 -19.70 2.69
CA GLU A 83 0.34 -19.54 3.94
C GLU A 83 -1.15 -19.79 3.69
N TYR A 84 -1.74 -19.13 2.68
CA TYR A 84 -3.15 -19.29 2.33
C TYR A 84 -3.51 -20.73 1.93
N LYS A 85 -2.64 -21.44 1.18
CA LYS A 85 -2.85 -22.87 0.86
C LYS A 85 -2.93 -23.76 2.11
N LYS A 86 -2.37 -23.34 3.24
CA LYS A 86 -2.44 -24.06 4.52
C LYS A 86 -3.60 -23.59 5.40
N GLY A 87 -4.40 -22.64 4.93
CA GLY A 87 -5.40 -21.95 5.76
C GLY A 87 -4.78 -21.05 6.82
N ASP A 88 -3.51 -20.66 6.67
CA ASP A 88 -2.85 -19.72 7.59
C ASP A 88 -3.08 -18.28 7.09
N PHE A 89 -3.88 -17.53 7.85
CA PHE A 89 -4.16 -16.12 7.60
C PHE A 89 -3.57 -15.23 8.69
N SER A 90 -2.67 -15.75 9.52
CA SER A 90 -2.14 -15.01 10.67
C SER A 90 -1.45 -13.71 10.25
N SER A 91 -0.75 -13.69 9.12
CA SER A 91 -0.15 -12.49 8.53
C SER A 91 -1.21 -11.45 8.16
N THR A 92 -2.27 -11.87 7.46
CA THR A 92 -3.40 -11.02 7.09
C THR A 92 -4.08 -10.43 8.32
N GLU A 93 -4.35 -11.24 9.34
CA GLU A 93 -4.97 -10.78 10.58
C GLU A 93 -4.11 -9.77 11.33
N ARG A 94 -2.78 -9.98 11.38
CA ARG A 94 -1.85 -9.03 11.98
C ARG A 94 -1.87 -7.66 11.28
N PHE A 95 -2.08 -7.63 9.97
CA PHE A 95 -2.01 -6.37 9.20
C PHE A 95 -3.35 -5.66 9.05
N HIS A 96 -4.45 -6.40 8.97
CA HIS A 96 -5.77 -5.90 8.62
C HIS A 96 -6.83 -6.10 9.71
N GLY A 97 -6.52 -6.84 10.77
CA GLY A 97 -7.50 -7.27 11.76
C GLY A 97 -8.22 -8.55 11.36
N SER A 98 -8.70 -9.29 12.36
CA SER A 98 -9.44 -10.55 12.17
C SER A 98 -10.88 -10.35 11.68
N ASP A 99 -11.39 -9.11 11.75
CA ASP A 99 -12.75 -8.72 11.40
C ASP A 99 -12.87 -8.18 9.96
N MET A 100 -11.79 -8.21 9.17
CA MET A 100 -11.83 -7.80 7.77
C MET A 100 -12.94 -8.56 7.01
N PRO A 101 -13.83 -7.87 6.28
CA PRO A 101 -14.92 -8.50 5.56
C PRO A 101 -14.47 -9.68 4.70
N GLY A 102 -15.19 -10.80 4.77
CA GLY A 102 -14.88 -12.02 4.01
C GLY A 102 -13.81 -12.93 4.62
N LEU A 103 -12.92 -12.41 5.48
CA LEU A 103 -11.78 -13.17 6.00
C LEU A 103 -12.19 -14.40 6.83
N ALA A 104 -13.19 -14.26 7.70
CA ALA A 104 -13.67 -15.37 8.52
C ALA A 104 -14.22 -16.55 7.66
N GLN A 105 -14.94 -16.23 6.59
CA GLN A 105 -15.47 -17.22 5.65
C GLN A 105 -14.35 -17.86 4.83
N MET A 106 -13.37 -17.08 4.37
CA MET A 106 -12.19 -17.63 3.70
C MET A 106 -11.41 -18.61 4.61
N LYS A 107 -11.27 -18.28 5.91
CA LYS A 107 -10.64 -19.16 6.91
C LYS A 107 -11.42 -20.45 7.16
N SER A 108 -12.73 -20.45 6.93
CA SER A 108 -13.58 -21.63 7.12
C SER A 108 -13.55 -22.60 5.94
N ALA A 109 -12.94 -22.22 4.82
CA ALA A 109 -12.78 -23.05 3.64
C ALA A 109 -11.97 -24.32 3.98
N LYS A 110 -12.34 -25.46 3.40
CA LYS A 110 -11.51 -26.67 3.50
C LYS A 110 -10.29 -26.51 2.61
N ALA A 111 -9.32 -27.40 2.80
CA ALA A 111 -8.19 -27.52 1.88
C ALA A 111 -8.72 -27.62 0.44
N ASP A 112 -8.14 -26.81 -0.45
CA ASP A 112 -8.45 -26.72 -1.88
C ASP A 112 -9.84 -26.16 -2.26
N ASP A 113 -10.71 -25.81 -1.30
CA ASP A 113 -11.97 -25.11 -1.61
C ASP A 113 -11.72 -23.70 -2.19
N ILE A 114 -10.56 -23.11 -1.86
CA ILE A 114 -10.00 -21.93 -2.51
C ILE A 114 -8.57 -22.27 -2.95
N ARG A 115 -8.27 -22.07 -4.23
CA ARG A 115 -6.90 -22.16 -4.78
C ARG A 115 -6.22 -20.81 -4.76
N TYR A 116 -4.92 -20.79 -4.46
CA TYR A 116 -4.09 -19.60 -4.33
C TYR A 116 -2.82 -19.73 -5.17
N ASP A 117 -2.89 -19.47 -6.46
CA ASP A 117 -1.80 -19.78 -7.38
C ASP A 117 -0.89 -18.57 -7.62
N TYR A 118 0.32 -18.66 -7.08
CA TYR A 118 1.35 -17.65 -7.26
C TYR A 118 2.01 -17.77 -8.64
N GLN A 119 2.24 -16.62 -9.27
CA GLN A 119 3.04 -16.48 -10.48
C GLN A 119 4.03 -15.33 -10.32
N ALA A 120 5.31 -15.59 -10.64
CA ALA A 120 6.33 -14.56 -10.73
C ALA A 120 6.17 -13.77 -12.04
N LEU A 121 6.40 -12.46 -11.99
CA LEU A 121 6.38 -11.56 -13.15
C LEU A 121 7.71 -10.82 -13.26
N PRO A 122 8.11 -10.34 -14.46
CA PRO A 122 9.39 -9.64 -14.65
C PRO A 122 9.57 -8.43 -13.73
N ASN A 123 8.49 -7.74 -13.38
CA ASN A 123 8.49 -6.55 -12.51
C ASN A 123 7.82 -6.79 -11.14
N GLY A 124 7.50 -8.03 -10.76
CA GLY A 124 6.79 -8.32 -9.51
C GLY A 124 6.21 -9.72 -9.45
N GLY A 125 4.96 -9.85 -9.04
CA GLY A 125 4.23 -11.12 -9.06
C GLY A 125 2.74 -10.96 -8.82
N GLN A 126 2.02 -12.07 -8.92
CA GLN A 126 0.59 -12.13 -8.65
C GLN A 126 0.19 -13.41 -7.91
N ILE A 127 -0.98 -13.39 -7.28
CA ILE A 127 -1.68 -14.56 -6.76
C ILE A 127 -3.05 -14.59 -7.41
N HIS A 128 -3.37 -15.67 -8.10
CA HIS A 128 -4.70 -15.96 -8.60
C HIS A 128 -5.49 -16.76 -7.55
N PHE A 129 -6.61 -16.20 -7.13
CA PHE A 129 -7.57 -16.79 -6.21
C PHE A 129 -8.69 -17.40 -7.04
N SER A 130 -9.02 -18.68 -6.83
CA SER A 130 -10.17 -19.29 -7.49
C SER A 130 -10.94 -20.25 -6.59
N THR A 131 -12.26 -20.32 -6.79
CA THR A 131 -13.16 -21.23 -6.09
C THR A 131 -14.38 -21.56 -6.95
N GLU A 132 -14.92 -22.77 -6.78
CA GLU A 132 -16.16 -23.21 -7.42
C GLU A 132 -17.39 -22.99 -6.51
N TYR A 133 -17.17 -22.52 -5.28
CA TYR A 133 -18.23 -22.39 -4.27
C TYR A 133 -18.75 -20.95 -4.19
N PRO A 134 -20.03 -20.68 -4.49
CA PRO A 134 -20.56 -19.32 -4.53
C PRO A 134 -20.41 -18.54 -3.22
N HIS A 135 -20.51 -19.21 -2.07
CA HIS A 135 -20.34 -18.56 -0.76
C HIS A 135 -18.89 -18.12 -0.49
N LEU A 136 -17.90 -18.88 -0.98
CA LEU A 136 -16.48 -18.51 -0.87
C LEU A 136 -16.09 -17.46 -1.90
N LEU A 137 -16.71 -17.49 -3.09
CA LEU A 137 -16.55 -16.42 -4.08
C LEU A 137 -17.00 -15.08 -3.51
N ASN A 138 -18.19 -15.04 -2.90
CA ASN A 138 -18.69 -13.84 -2.23
C ASN A 138 -17.77 -13.38 -1.09
N ALA A 139 -17.20 -14.32 -0.33
CA ALA A 139 -16.24 -14.00 0.73
C ALA A 139 -14.95 -13.38 0.17
N LEU A 140 -14.39 -13.97 -0.91
CA LEU A 140 -13.23 -13.43 -1.61
C LEU A 140 -13.49 -12.03 -2.15
N HIS A 141 -14.65 -11.80 -2.77
CA HIS A 141 -15.02 -10.48 -3.30
C HIS A 141 -15.18 -9.43 -2.19
N ASN A 142 -15.80 -9.79 -1.07
CA ASN A 142 -15.88 -8.92 0.10
C ASN A 142 -14.50 -8.58 0.68
N TRP A 143 -13.60 -9.58 0.71
CA TRP A 143 -12.22 -9.38 1.15
C TRP A 143 -11.45 -8.47 0.19
N PHE A 144 -11.59 -8.65 -1.13
CA PHE A 144 -11.00 -7.78 -2.14
C PHE A 144 -11.51 -6.35 -2.02
N ASP A 145 -12.83 -6.16 -1.86
CA ASP A 145 -13.41 -4.82 -1.69
C ASP A 145 -12.88 -4.13 -0.42
N ALA A 146 -12.66 -4.89 0.66
CA ALA A 146 -12.03 -4.36 1.88
C ALA A 146 -10.55 -3.99 1.67
N GLN A 147 -9.78 -4.82 0.98
CA GLN A 147 -8.38 -4.53 0.64
C GLN A 147 -8.28 -3.29 -0.25
N ILE A 148 -9.12 -3.18 -1.28
CA ILE A 148 -9.19 -2.00 -2.16
C ILE A 148 -9.52 -0.74 -1.36
N LYS A 149 -10.40 -0.83 -0.36
CA LYS A 149 -10.74 0.31 0.49
C LYS A 149 -9.56 0.76 1.37
N GLU A 150 -8.71 -0.15 1.83
CA GLU A 150 -7.56 0.17 2.69
C GLU A 150 -6.33 0.65 1.91
N HIS A 151 -6.02 0.01 0.78
CA HIS A 151 -4.76 0.24 0.04
C HIS A 151 -4.95 0.99 -1.27
N GLY A 152 -6.20 1.15 -1.73
CA GLY A 152 -6.50 1.51 -3.11
C GLY A 152 -6.32 0.30 -4.05
N SER A 153 -6.42 0.55 -5.35
CA SER A 153 -6.10 -0.43 -6.38
C SER A 153 -5.47 0.29 -7.57
N ALA A 154 -4.22 -0.01 -7.86
CA ALA A 154 -3.53 0.55 -9.00
C ALA A 154 -4.13 0.01 -10.32
N ALA A 155 -4.35 0.89 -11.29
CA ALA A 155 -4.66 0.46 -12.64
C ALA A 155 -3.38 -0.12 -13.29
N LEU A 156 -3.33 -1.44 -13.45
CA LEU A 156 -2.25 -2.13 -14.14
C LEU A 156 -2.75 -2.62 -15.51
N PRO A 157 -1.98 -2.41 -16.60
CA PRO A 157 -2.45 -2.62 -17.98
C PRO A 157 -2.86 -4.07 -18.33
N GLU A 158 -2.51 -5.06 -17.51
CA GLU A 158 -2.85 -6.48 -17.76
C GLU A 158 -4.25 -6.88 -17.27
N HIS A 159 -4.96 -6.03 -16.52
CA HIS A 159 -6.29 -6.36 -15.96
C HIS A 159 -7.50 -5.89 -16.80
N GLU A 160 -7.29 -5.07 -17.83
CA GLU A 160 -8.39 -4.54 -18.67
C GLU A 160 -8.83 -5.52 -19.78
N GLN A 161 -8.03 -6.54 -20.11
CA GLN A 161 -8.24 -7.33 -21.34
C GLN A 161 -9.00 -8.66 -21.16
N HIS A 162 -9.41 -9.03 -19.95
CA HIS A 162 -10.11 -10.31 -19.70
C HIS A 162 -11.55 -10.19 -19.18
N HIS A 163 -12.11 -8.97 -19.08
CA HIS A 163 -13.51 -8.78 -18.66
C HIS A 163 -14.55 -9.00 -19.76
N ALA A 164 -14.14 -9.42 -20.96
CA ALA A 164 -15.04 -9.95 -21.98
C ALA A 164 -14.62 -11.38 -22.32
N SER A 165 -15.18 -12.38 -21.62
CA SER A 165 -15.30 -13.69 -22.25
C SER A 165 -16.33 -13.59 -23.39
N PRO A 166 -16.06 -14.20 -24.57
CA PRO A 166 -17.09 -14.38 -25.58
C PRO A 166 -18.22 -15.23 -24.99
N ALA A 167 -19.45 -14.80 -25.22
CA ALA A 167 -20.60 -15.67 -25.04
C ALA A 167 -20.47 -16.87 -26.01
N GLU A 168 -20.48 -18.08 -25.46
CA GLU A 168 -20.95 -19.29 -26.15
C GLU A 168 -22.23 -19.78 -25.46
#